data_AF-A0A6G3WS30-F1
#
_entry.id   AF-A0A6G3WS30-F1
#
_cell.length_a   1.000
_cell.length_b   1.000
_cell.length_c   1.000
_cell.angle_alpha   90.00
_cell.angle_beta   90.00
_cell.angle_gamma   90.00
#
_symmetry.space_group_name_H-M   'P 1'
#
loop_
_entity.id
_entity.type
_entity.pdbx_description
1 polymer ?
#
loop_
_entity_poly.entity_id
_entity_poly.type
_entity_poly.pdbx_seq_one_letter_code
_entity_poly.pdbx_strand_id
1 'polypeptide(L)' 'MDAISVIRTKRDRGELTPEQIDWVIDAYTRGEVADEQMSAL' A
#
# COMPACT_ATOMS: atom_id res chain seq x y z
N MET A 1 -5.41 -2.20 -8.33
CA MET A 1 -4.26 -2.48 -7.45
C MET A 1 -4.82 -2.83 -6.09
N ASP A 2 -4.18 -3.70 -5.30
CA ASP A 2 -4.66 -4.06 -3.95
C ASP A 2 -3.57 -3.83 -2.90
N ALA A 3 -3.97 -3.65 -1.63
CA ALA A 3 -3.05 -3.34 -0.54
C ALA A 3 -2.01 -4.45 -0.33
N ILE A 4 -2.41 -5.70 -0.56
CA ILE A 4 -1.53 -6.87 -0.39
C ILE A 4 -0.38 -6.82 -1.41
N SER A 5 -0.62 -6.38 -2.64
CA SER A 5 0.40 -6.26 -3.69
C SER A 5 1.45 -5.20 -3.36
N VAL A 6 1.05 -4.07 -2.78
CA VAL A 6 1.95 -3.01 -2.31
C VAL A 6 2.76 -3.49 -1.11
N ILE A 7 2.11 -4.08 -0.11
CA ILE A 7 2.77 -4.62 1.09
C ILE A 7 3.78 -5.71 0.72
N ARG A 8 3.43 -6.64 -0.19
CA ARG A 8 4.36 -7.68 -0.66
C ARG A 8 5.59 -7.07 -1.33
N THR A 9 5.40 -6.10 -2.21
CA THR A 9 6.50 -5.41 -2.89
C THR A 9 7.47 -4.83 -1.87
N LYS A 10 6.95 -4.09 -0.88
CA LYS A 10 7.77 -3.44 0.14
C LYS A 10 8.43 -4.44 1.10
N ARG A 11 7.68 -5.46 1.54
CA ARG A 11 8.16 -6.56 2.41
C ARG A 11 9.35 -7.28 1.79
N ASP A 12 9.29 -7.52 0.48
CA ASP A 12 10.34 -8.20 -0.27
C ASP A 12 11.50 -7.24 -0.63
N ARG A 13 11.53 -6.05 0.00
CA ARG A 13 12.49 -4.95 -0.19
C ARG A 13 12.49 -4.35 -1.59
N GLY A 14 11.41 -4.55 -2.35
CA GLY A 14 11.18 -3.86 -3.61
C GLY A 14 10.93 -2.37 -3.41
N GLU A 15 11.30 -1.59 -4.41
CA GLU A 15 10.95 -0.18 -4.49
C GLU A 15 9.50 -0.05 -5.00
N LEU A 16 8.73 0.82 -4.34
CA LEU A 16 7.37 1.11 -4.79
C LEU A 16 7.43 2.10 -5.95
N THR A 17 6.61 1.87 -6.96
CA THR A 17 6.43 2.85 -8.03
C THR A 17 5.64 4.06 -7.50
N PRO A 18 5.78 5.25 -8.11
CA PRO A 18 4.98 6.40 -7.76
C PRO A 18 3.47 6.10 -7.76
N GLU A 19 2.99 5.32 -8.75
CA GLU A 19 1.57 4.95 -8.85
C GLU A 19 1.11 4.04 -7.70
N GLN A 20 1.99 3.19 -7.18
CA GLN A 20 1.69 2.36 -6.00
C GLN A 20 1.59 3.20 -4.73
N ILE A 21 2.45 4.21 -4.60
CA ILE A 21 2.44 5.14 -3.47
C ILE A 21 1.18 6.01 -3.52
N ASP A 22 0.87 6.60 -4.68
CA ASP A 22 -0.32 7.42 -4.86
C ASP A 22 -1.58 6.61 -4.58
N TRP A 23 -1.65 5.38 -5.09
CA TRP A 23 -2.79 4.50 -4.85
C TRP A 23 -2.99 4.15 -3.38
N VAL A 24 -1.93 3.78 -2.63
CA VAL A 24 -2.10 3.35 -1.24
C VAL A 24 -2.50 4.51 -0.32
N ILE A 25 -1.99 5.71 -0.57
CA ILE A 25 -2.36 6.92 0.17
C ILE A 25 -3.83 7.27 -0.09
N ASP A 26 -4.23 7.26 -1.36
CA ASP A 26 -5.59 7.57 -1.79
C ASP A 26 -6.61 6.55 -1.25
N ALA A 27 -6.28 5.26 -1.30
CA ALA A 27 -7.11 4.20 -0.75
C ALA A 27 -7.21 4.25 0.78
N TYR A 28 -6.11 4.55 1.49
CA TYR A 28 -6.12 4.72 2.95
C TYR A 28 -6.98 5.91 3.38
N THR A 29 -6.85 7.05 2.71
CA THR A 29 -7.65 8.25 3.04
C THR A 29 -9.15 8.08 2.73
N ARG A 30 -9.51 7.18 1.81
CA ARG A 30 -10.91 6.79 1.55
C ARG A 30 -11.44 5.67 2.47
N GLY A 31 -10.61 5.11 3.36
CA GLY A 31 -10.98 4.02 4.25
C GLY A 31 -11.10 2.65 3.54
N GLU A 32 -10.57 2.52 2.33
CA GLU A 32 -10.55 1.25 1.58
C GLU A 32 -9.44 0.31 2.07
N VAL A 33 -8.41 0.85 2.72
CA VAL A 33 -7.31 0.11 3.37
C VAL A 33 -7.48 0.22 4.87
N ALA A 34 -7.52 -0.93 5.56
CA ALA A 34 -7.62 -0.96 7.01
C ALA A 34 -6.32 -0.50 7.69
N ASP A 35 -6.43 0.06 8.90
CA ASP A 35 -5.29 0.55 9.68
C ASP A 35 -4.20 -0.52 9.89
N GLU A 36 -4.62 -1.78 10.07
CA GLU A 36 -3.71 -2.92 10.23
C GLU A 36 -2.89 -3.21 8.97
N GLN A 37 -3.48 -3.00 7.79
CA GLN A 37 -2.77 -3.16 6.52
C GLN A 37 -1.80 -1.99 6.29
N MET A 38 -2.22 -0.76 6.60
CA MET A 38 -1.36 0.42 6.48
C MET A 38 -0.16 0.33 7.44
N SER A 39 -0.36 -0.20 8.64
CA SER A 39 0.71 -0.41 9.63
C SER A 39 1.72 -1.49 9.23
N ALA A 40 1.39 -2.33 8.26
CA ALA A 40 2.26 -3.39 7.76
C ALA A 40 3.15 -2.94 6.58
N LEU A 41 2.95 -1.72 6.06
CA LEU A 41 3.71 -1.15 4.96
C LEU A 41 5.08 -0.61 5.41
#